data_AF-A0A8D8A041-F1
#
_entry.id   AF-A0A8D8A041-F1
#
_cell.length_a   1.000
_cell.length_b   1.000
_cell.length_c   1.000
_cell.angle_alpha   90.00
_cell.angle_beta   90.00
_cell.angle_gamma   90.00
#
_symmetry.space_group_name_H-M   'P 1'
#
loop_
_entity.id
_entity.type
_entity.pdbx_description
1 polymer ?
#
loop_
_entity_poly.entity_id
_entity_poly.type
_entity_poly.pdbx_seq_one_letter_code
_entity_poly.pdbx_strand_id
1 'polypeptide(L)'
;VDVNTPELLSPVAAKKEKKVSCMFIPDGRVSVSAQIDRRGFCEGDEICINADFENTCSRIVVPKAAIVAKHTYLAGGQTKVFSQKLSCVRGNHIISGMS
;
A
#
# COMPACT_ATOMS: atom_id res chain seq x y z
N VAL A 1 11.59 21.72 -2.37
CA VAL A 1 11.09 21.01 -1.18
C VAL A 1 12.27 20.27 -0.59
N ASP A 2 12.62 20.51 0.66
CA ASP A 2 13.71 19.78 1.32
C ASP A 2 13.15 18.49 1.92
N VAL A 3 13.64 17.35 1.44
CA VAL A 3 13.22 16.01 1.90
C VAL A 3 13.90 15.58 3.20
N ASN A 4 14.91 16.34 3.65
CA ASN A 4 15.75 15.99 4.81
C ASN A 4 15.22 16.54 6.14
N THR A 5 13.99 17.06 6.17
CA THR A 5 13.42 17.51 7.44
C THR A 5 13.22 16.32 8.39
N PRO A 6 13.41 16.49 9.71
CA PRO A 6 13.37 15.38 10.67
C PRO A 6 12.05 14.58 10.62
N GLU A 7 10.94 15.26 10.34
CA GLU A 7 9.62 14.62 10.19
C GLU A 7 9.54 13.74 8.93
N LEU A 8 10.15 14.16 7.83
CA LEU A 8 10.14 13.38 6.58
C LEU A 8 11.11 12.20 6.61
N LEU A 9 12.08 12.20 7.53
CA LEU A 9 13.02 11.10 7.75
C LEU A 9 12.50 10.03 8.71
N SER A 10 11.39 10.27 9.41
CA SER A 10 10.84 9.29 10.35
C SER A 10 10.18 8.12 9.59
N PRO A 11 10.32 6.87 10.09
CA PRO A 11 9.66 5.72 9.47
C PRO A 11 8.14 5.83 9.54
N VAL A 12 7.47 5.20 8.59
CA VAL A 12 6.01 5.13 8.53
C VAL A 12 5.58 3.69 8.45
N ALA A 13 4.72 3.29 9.38
CA ALA A 13 4.11 1.97 9.39
C ALA A 13 2.58 2.09 9.41
N ALA A 14 1.92 1.14 8.75
CA ALA A 14 0.47 1.00 8.77
C ALA A 14 0.08 -0.48 8.75
N LYS A 15 -0.98 -0.82 9.49
CA LYS A 15 -1.58 -2.15 9.50
C LYS A 15 -3.06 -2.07 9.19
N LYS A 16 -3.56 -3.02 8.40
CA LYS A 16 -4.98 -3.18 8.13
C LYS A 16 -5.36 -4.65 8.10
N GLU A 17 -6.52 -4.96 8.66
CA GLU A 17 -7.13 -6.28 8.58
C GLU A 17 -8.54 -6.16 8.01
N LYS A 18 -8.96 -7.16 7.24
CA LYS A 18 -10.32 -7.30 6.73
C LYS A 18 -10.82 -8.73 6.92
N LYS A 19 -11.99 -8.89 7.52
CA LYS A 19 -12.72 -10.16 7.58
C LYS A 19 -13.24 -10.51 6.18
N VAL A 20 -12.90 -11.69 5.70
CA VAL A 20 -13.31 -12.29 4.42
C VAL A 20 -13.76 -13.72 4.71
N SER A 21 -15.04 -13.87 5.02
CA SER A 21 -15.63 -15.14 5.44
C SER A 21 -16.18 -15.97 4.27
N CYS A 22 -16.29 -17.28 4.48
CA CYS A 22 -17.09 -18.19 3.69
C CYS A 22 -17.79 -19.22 4.59
N MET A 23 -18.64 -20.09 4.03
CA MET A 23 -19.43 -21.06 4.79
C MET A 23 -18.59 -21.98 5.70
N PHE A 24 -17.41 -22.41 5.24
CA PHE A 24 -16.51 -23.29 6.00
C PHE A 24 -15.41 -22.56 6.78
N ILE A 25 -15.20 -21.27 6.51
CA ILE A 25 -14.22 -20.43 7.20
C ILE A 25 -14.92 -19.11 7.61
N PRO A 26 -15.77 -19.15 8.65
CA PRO A 26 -16.58 -17.99 9.04
C PRO A 26 -15.74 -16.84 9.60
N ASP A 27 -14.52 -17.12 10.06
CA ASP A 27 -13.57 -16.15 10.61
C ASP A 27 -12.33 -15.90 9.73
N GLY A 28 -12.42 -16.24 8.44
CA GLY A 28 -11.35 -15.97 7.48
C GLY A 28 -11.01 -14.47 7.43
N ARG A 29 -9.73 -14.15 7.41
CA ARG A 29 -9.19 -12.78 7.43
C ARG A 29 -8.06 -12.63 6.43
N VAL A 30 -7.88 -11.40 5.98
CA VAL A 30 -6.69 -10.97 5.25
C VAL A 30 -6.12 -9.77 5.98
N SER A 31 -4.84 -9.85 6.37
CA SER A 31 -4.13 -8.77 7.05
C SER A 31 -2.94 -8.32 6.21
N VAL A 32 -2.60 -7.04 6.32
CA VAL A 32 -1.38 -6.44 5.79
C VAL A 32 -0.79 -5.51 6.83
N SER A 33 0.49 -5.67 7.11
CA SER A 33 1.32 -4.72 7.86
C SER A 33 2.42 -4.25 6.92
N ALA A 34 2.65 -2.95 6.79
CA ALA A 34 3.69 -2.42 5.93
C ALA A 34 4.42 -1.26 6.60
N GLN A 35 5.72 -1.17 6.36
CA GLN A 35 6.60 -0.14 6.87
C GLN A 35 7.59 0.32 5.77
N ILE A 36 7.83 1.62 5.75
CA ILE A 36 8.91 2.27 4.98
C ILE A 36 9.77 3.10 5.93
N ASP A 37 11.03 3.30 5.57
CA ASP A 37 12.02 3.90 6.47
C ASP A 37 11.88 5.42 6.60
N ARG A 38 11.26 6.06 5.60
CA ARG A 38 11.07 7.53 5.55
C ARG A 38 9.87 7.91 4.68
N ARG A 39 9.45 9.17 4.76
CA ARG A 39 8.37 9.77 3.94
C ARG A 39 8.87 10.56 2.74
N GLY A 40 10.02 11.20 2.87
CA GLY A 40 10.63 12.00 1.82
C GLY A 40 11.50 11.15 0.89
N PHE A 41 11.25 11.24 -0.42
CA PHE A 41 12.04 10.58 -1.45
C PHE A 41 12.31 11.55 -2.60
N CYS A 42 13.49 11.44 -3.19
CA CYS A 42 13.83 12.12 -4.43
C CYS A 42 13.41 11.29 -5.64
N GLU A 43 13.25 11.92 -6.80
CA GLU A 43 13.07 11.19 -8.05
C GLU A 43 14.31 10.32 -8.33
N GLY A 44 14.08 9.05 -8.68
CA GLY A 44 15.14 8.06 -8.86
C GLY A 44 15.48 7.27 -7.60
N ASP A 45 15.02 7.67 -6.41
CA ASP A 45 15.18 6.87 -5.20
C ASP A 45 14.37 5.56 -5.27
N GLU A 46 14.93 4.51 -4.69
CA GLU A 46 14.20 3.28 -4.42
C GLU A 46 13.46 3.39 -3.07
N ILE A 47 12.20 2.94 -3.05
CA ILE A 47 11.39 2.86 -1.84
C ILE A 47 11.38 1.40 -1.37
N CYS A 48 12.16 1.11 -0.33
CA CYS A 48 12.15 -0.20 0.33
C CYS A 48 10.85 -0.36 1.14
N ILE A 49 10.07 -1.40 0.84
CA ILE A 49 8.80 -1.69 1.52
C ILE A 49 8.97 -3.00 2.28
N ASN A 50 8.95 -2.92 3.61
CA ASN A 50 8.88 -4.09 4.49
C ASN A 50 7.41 -4.38 4.77
N ALA A 51 6.90 -5.54 4.38
CA ALA A 51 5.48 -5.86 4.56
C ALA A 51 5.21 -7.33 4.86
N ASP A 52 4.31 -7.55 5.80
CA ASP A 52 3.80 -8.85 6.21
C ASP A 52 2.34 -8.99 5.74
N PHE A 53 1.98 -10.16 5.22
CA PHE A 53 0.65 -10.45 4.69
C PHE A 53 0.13 -11.77 5.22
N GLU A 54 -0.97 -11.77 5.95
CA GLU A 54 -1.60 -13.00 6.42
C GLU A 54 -2.88 -13.26 5.64
N ASN A 55 -3.09 -14.50 5.20
CA ASN A 55 -4.30 -14.92 4.52
C ASN A 55 -4.89 -16.18 5.16
N THR A 56 -5.86 -16.00 6.04
CA THR A 56 -6.64 -17.10 6.61
C THR A 56 -8.00 -17.28 5.91
N CYS A 57 -8.23 -16.59 4.79
CA CYS A 57 -9.46 -16.73 4.01
C CYS A 57 -9.34 -17.84 2.96
N SER A 58 -10.48 -18.32 2.45
CA SER A 58 -10.55 -19.41 1.47
C SER A 58 -10.03 -19.06 0.07
N ARG A 59 -9.67 -17.81 -0.20
CA ARG A 59 -9.27 -17.33 -1.53
C ARG A 59 -7.76 -17.17 -1.62
N ILE A 60 -7.23 -17.28 -2.83
CA ILE A 60 -5.86 -16.86 -3.14
C ILE A 60 -5.84 -15.34 -3.22
N VAL A 61 -4.94 -14.69 -2.47
CA VAL A 61 -4.77 -13.22 -2.49
C VAL A 61 -3.44 -12.84 -3.16
N VAL A 62 -3.37 -11.62 -3.68
CA VAL A 62 -2.17 -11.12 -4.37
C VAL A 62 -1.81 -9.74 -3.81
N PRO A 63 -0.67 -9.59 -3.12
CA PRO A 63 -0.19 -8.32 -2.64
C PRO A 63 0.31 -7.46 -3.81
N LYS A 64 0.01 -6.16 -3.75
CA LYS A 64 0.41 -5.17 -4.75
C LYS A 64 0.78 -3.87 -4.05
N ALA A 65 1.78 -3.18 -4.57
CA ALA A 65 2.13 -1.83 -4.15
C ALA A 65 2.22 -0.92 -5.38
N ALA A 66 1.87 0.35 -5.22
CA ALA A 66 1.95 1.33 -6.30
C ALA A 66 2.16 2.74 -5.75
N ILE A 67 2.95 3.54 -6.49
CA ILE A 67 3.04 4.98 -6.29
C ILE A 67 1.92 5.63 -7.10
N VAL A 68 1.08 6.42 -6.44
CA VAL A 68 -0.05 7.12 -7.07
C VAL A 68 0.10 8.62 -6.85
N ALA A 69 0.27 9.38 -7.94
CA ALA A 69 0.30 10.83 -7.92
C ALA A 69 -1.11 11.40 -8.05
N LYS A 70 -1.46 12.36 -7.20
CA LYS A 70 -2.70 13.13 -7.30
C LYS A 70 -2.38 14.55 -7.72
N HIS A 71 -2.75 14.91 -8.94
CA HIS A 71 -2.58 16.24 -9.50
C HIS A 71 -3.85 17.05 -9.27
N THR A 72 -3.77 18.06 -8.43
CA THR A 72 -4.85 19.03 -8.21
C THR A 72 -4.60 20.24 -9.10
N TYR A 73 -5.55 20.60 -9.97
CA TYR A 73 -5.40 21.68 -10.94
C TYR A 73 -6.73 22.43 -11.16
N LEU A 74 -6.64 23.69 -11.60
CA LEU A 74 -7.81 24.49 -11.97
C LEU A 74 -8.06 24.38 -13.48
N ALA A 75 -9.27 23.98 -13.87
CA ALA A 75 -9.67 23.94 -15.27
C ALA A 75 -11.16 24.26 -15.42
N GLY A 76 -11.48 25.22 -16.29
CA GLY A 76 -12.87 25.65 -16.52
C GLY A 76 -13.54 26.22 -15.27
N GLY A 77 -12.81 26.96 -14.44
CA GLY A 77 -13.33 27.58 -13.21
C GLY A 77 -13.57 26.60 -12.05
N GLN A 78 -13.19 25.32 -12.19
CA GLN A 78 -13.33 24.31 -11.15
C GLN A 78 -11.97 23.72 -10.75
N THR A 79 -11.82 23.38 -9.48
CA THR A 79 -10.69 22.57 -8.98
C THR A 79 -10.95 21.10 -9.29
N LYS A 80 -10.08 20.50 -10.08
CA LYS A 80 -10.13 19.09 -10.48
C LYS A 80 -8.96 18.33 -9.87
N VAL A 81 -9.16 17.04 -9.64
CA VAL A 81 -8.12 16.13 -9.16
C VAL A 81 -7.97 14.98 -10.15
N PHE A 82 -6.76 14.78 -10.67
CA PHE A 82 -6.41 13.66 -11.53
C PHE A 82 -5.46 12.72 -10.79
N SER A 83 -5.85 11.45 -10.67
CA SER A 83 -5.02 10.41 -10.04
C SER A 83 -4.31 9.59 -11.10
N GLN A 84 -2.98 9.54 -11.04
CA GLN A 84 -2.12 8.81 -11.97
C GLN A 84 -1.31 7.76 -11.21
N LYS A 85 -1.31 6.53 -11.72
CA LYS A 85 -0.43 5.47 -11.22
C LYS A 85 0.92 5.60 -11.92
N LEU A 86 2.00 5.79 -11.15
CA LEU A 86 3.35 6.01 -11.67
C LEU A 86 4.11 4.69 -11.80
N SER A 87 4.37 4.03 -10.67
CA SER A 87 5.13 2.78 -10.59
C SER A 87 4.35 1.75 -9.79
N CYS A 88 4.54 0.46 -10.08
CA CYS A 88 3.94 -0.60 -9.28
C CYS A 88 4.69 -1.92 -9.33
N VAL A 89 4.49 -2.69 -8.28
CA VAL A 89 4.98 -4.07 -8.14
C VAL A 89 3.83 -5.00 -7.79
N ARG A 90 4.00 -6.27 -8.14
CA ARG A 90 3.07 -7.36 -7.85
C ARG A 90 3.85 -8.47 -7.17
N GLY A 91 3.44 -8.84 -5.95
CA GLY A 91 4.02 -9.98 -5.26
C GLY A 91 3.39 -11.30 -5.71
N ASN A 92 3.89 -12.38 -5.11
CA ASN A 92 3.42 -13.73 -5.38
C ASN A 92 2.01 -13.97 -4.83
N HIS A 93 1.35 -15.00 -5.35
CA HIS A 93 0.08 -15.46 -4.82
C HIS A 93 0.25 -15.99 -3.39
N ILE A 94 -0.60 -15.55 -2.48
CA ILE A 94 -0.68 -16.06 -1.10
C ILE A 94 -1.94 -16.93 -1.03
N ILE A 95 -1.76 -18.24 -0.99
CA ILE A 95 -2.87 -19.20 -0.88
C ILE A 95 -3.46 -19.17 0.55
N SER A 96 -4.63 -19.78 0.71
CA SER A 96 -5.32 -19.90 2.00
C SER A 96 -4.41 -20.58 3.04
N GLY A 97 -4.34 -20.01 4.24
CA GLY A 97 -3.58 -20.54 5.37
C GLY A 97 -2.09 -20.17 5.37
N MET A 98 -1.64 -19.28 4.49
CA MET A 98 -0.26 -18.78 4.49
C MET A 98 -0.16 -17.40 5.17
N SER A 99 0.99 -17.18 5.82
CA SER A 99 1.41 -15.94 6.50
C SER A 99 2.85 -15.61 6.11
#